data_AF-A0A925USD0-F1
#
_entry.id   AF-A0A925USD0-F1
#
_cell.length_a   1.000
_cell.length_b   1.000
_cell.length_c   1.000
_cell.angle_alpha   90.00
_cell.angle_beta   90.00
_cell.angle_gamma   90.00
#
_symmetry.space_group_name_H-M   'P 1'
#
loop_
_entity.id
_entity.type
_entity.pdbx_description
1 polymer ?
#
loop_
_entity_poly.entity_id
_entity_poly.type
_entity_poly.pdbx_seq_one_letter_code
_entity_poly.pdbx_strand_id
1 'polypeptide(L)'
;MAFYLIILIGIFLILFNYNAIKKEHKSFNSILNHEVDNMDEFKVLLGENNEQFNQVIFDIRKELEDINGKFNSIVEMNKKNNEITVEKVETYDKIEDNKSKINTEADQFSNNIKINEISDLIKQGFSIEDIAGKLNIGKGEVLLIKELYIK
;
A
#
# COMPACT_ATOMS: atom_id res chain seq x y z
N MET A 1 28.25 18.32 69.84
CA MET A 1 29.30 17.96 68.86
C MET A 1 28.79 16.97 67.82
N ALA A 2 28.44 15.73 68.19
CA ALA A 2 28.04 14.69 67.22
C ALA A 2 26.79 15.03 66.37
N PHE A 3 25.76 15.67 66.94
CA PHE A 3 24.55 16.06 66.20
C PHE A 3 24.82 17.04 65.05
N TYR A 4 25.74 17.99 65.24
CA TYR A 4 26.11 18.96 64.18
C TYR A 4 26.80 18.28 63.01
N LEU A 5 27.53 17.18 63.25
CA LEU A 5 28.24 16.41 62.24
C LEU A 5 27.28 15.63 61.33
N ILE A 6 26.19 15.11 61.91
CA ILE A 6 25.11 14.44 61.15
C ILE A 6 24.34 15.44 60.28
N ILE A 7 24.08 16.65 60.80
CA ILE A 7 23.41 17.70 60.02
C ILE A 7 24.31 18.15 58.86
N LEU A 8 25.61 18.30 59.09
CA LEU A 8 26.58 18.67 58.06
C LEU A 8 26.65 17.64 56.93
N ILE A 9 26.66 16.33 57.26
CA ILE A 9 26.72 15.26 56.25
C ILE A 9 25.41 15.18 55.44
N GLY A 10 24.26 15.45 56.06
CA GLY A 10 22.97 15.48 55.38
C GLY A 10 22.89 16.61 54.35
N ILE A 11 23.33 17.81 54.72
CA ILE A 11 23.41 18.97 53.81
C ILE A 11 24.39 18.68 52.67
N PHE A 12 25.52 18.05 52.96
CA PHE A 12 26.51 17.66 51.96
C PHE A 12 25.93 16.65 50.94
N LEU A 13 25.20 15.63 51.40
CA LEU A 13 24.52 14.65 50.54
C LEU A 13 23.48 15.32 49.64
N ILE A 14 22.69 16.26 50.17
CA ILE A 14 21.68 17.00 49.41
C ILE A 14 22.33 17.85 48.31
N LEU A 15 23.42 18.57 48.62
CA LEU A 15 24.18 19.36 47.63
C LEU A 15 24.79 18.47 46.55
N PHE A 16 25.39 17.35 46.94
CA PHE A 16 26.00 16.41 46.00
C PHE A 16 24.97 15.80 45.05
N ASN A 17 23.83 15.36 45.59
CA ASN A 17 22.75 14.76 44.81
C ASN A 17 22.07 15.77 43.87
N TYR A 18 21.85 17.00 44.35
CA TYR A 18 21.34 18.09 43.51
C TYR A 18 22.25 18.38 42.30
N ASN A 19 23.57 18.41 42.52
CA ASN A 19 24.53 18.60 41.43
C ASN A 19 24.54 17.44 40.43
N ALA A 20 24.34 16.19 40.89
CA ALA A 20 24.24 15.03 40.02
C ALA A 20 23.01 15.10 39.12
N ILE A 21 21.83 15.35 39.69
CA ILE A 21 20.55 15.48 38.96
C ILE A 21 20.60 16.61 37.92
N LYS A 22 21.15 17.77 38.30
CA LYS A 22 21.28 18.92 37.40
C LYS A 22 22.18 18.64 36.20
N LYS A 23 23.18 17.76 36.34
CA LYS A 23 24.08 17.36 35.26
C LYS A 23 23.37 16.44 34.25
N GLU A 24 22.51 15.54 34.71
CA GLU A 24 21.72 14.65 33.86
C GLU A 24 20.69 15.41 33.01
N HIS A 25 19.95 16.37 33.60
CA HIS A 25 18.97 17.17 32.84
C HIS A 25 19.60 17.96 31.68
N LYS A 26 20.84 18.45 31.85
CA LYS A 26 21.57 19.11 30.75
C LYS A 26 21.93 18.12 29.63
N SER A 27 22.34 16.91 29.99
CA SER A 27 22.64 15.85 29.01
C SER A 27 21.39 15.42 28.25
N PHE A 28 20.28 15.22 28.97
CA PHE A 28 19.00 14.84 28.36
C PHE A 28 18.46 15.91 27.42
N ASN A 29 18.44 17.18 27.85
CA ASN A 29 17.97 18.28 26.99
C ASN A 29 18.83 18.44 25.74
N SER A 30 20.15 18.21 25.84
CA SER A 30 21.04 18.28 24.68
C SER A 30 20.74 17.17 23.66
N ILE A 31 20.51 15.94 24.13
CA ILE A 31 20.18 14.80 23.27
C ILE A 31 18.79 14.97 22.66
N LEU A 32 17.83 15.43 23.46
CA LEU A 32 16.46 15.68 23.02
C LEU A 32 16.40 16.75 21.93
N ASN A 33 17.09 17.88 22.12
CA ASN A 33 17.10 18.95 21.12
C ASN A 33 17.74 18.49 19.81
N HIS A 34 18.83 17.71 19.87
CA HIS A 34 19.45 17.13 18.68
C HIS A 34 18.50 16.17 17.94
N GLU A 35 17.74 15.35 18.67
CA GLU A 35 16.77 14.44 18.04
C GLU A 35 15.57 15.19 17.43
N VAL A 36 15.12 16.28 18.08
CA VAL A 36 14.05 17.15 17.56
C VAL A 36 14.48 17.85 16.28
N ASP A 37 15.70 18.40 16.22
CA ASP A 37 16.23 19.04 15.01
C ASP A 37 16.37 18.04 13.85
N ASN A 38 16.84 16.82 14.12
CA ASN A 38 16.91 15.75 13.11
C ASN A 38 15.53 15.32 12.60
N MET A 39 14.51 15.33 13.46
CA MET A 39 13.13 15.06 13.04
C MET A 39 12.60 16.12 12.07
N ASP A 40 12.99 17.38 12.22
CA ASP A 40 12.59 18.44 11.30
C ASP A 40 13.28 18.30 9.93
N GLU A 41 14.57 17.94 9.89
CA GLU A 41 15.26 17.57 8.64
C GLU A 41 14.61 16.36 7.97
N PHE A 42 14.27 15.31 8.74
CA PHE A 42 13.57 14.14 8.22
C PHE A 42 12.18 14.49 7.65
N LYS A 43 11.43 15.39 8.28
CA LYS A 43 10.14 15.86 7.75
C LYS A 43 10.30 16.59 6.41
N VAL A 44 11.34 17.40 6.25
CA VAL A 44 11.65 18.10 4.99
C VAL A 44 11.96 17.08 3.90
N LEU A 45 12.88 16.14 4.17
CA LEU A 45 13.23 15.07 3.23
C LEU A 45 12.03 14.19 2.87
N LEU A 46 11.13 13.92 3.82
CA LEU A 46 9.90 13.18 3.56
C LEU A 46 8.94 13.98 2.66
N GLY A 47 8.86 15.30 2.85
CA GLY A 47 8.10 16.20 1.99
C GLY A 47 8.60 16.21 0.56
N GLU A 48 9.92 16.36 0.37
CA GLU A 48 10.57 16.33 -0.94
C GLU A 48 10.37 14.98 -1.65
N ASN A 49 10.53 13.87 -0.93
CA ASN A 49 10.29 12.53 -1.49
C ASN A 49 8.82 12.32 -1.90
N ASN A 50 7.86 12.84 -1.11
CA ASN A 50 6.45 12.78 -1.46
C ASN A 50 6.11 13.61 -2.70
N GLU A 51 6.74 14.77 -2.86
CA GLU A 51 6.59 15.59 -4.06
C GLU A 51 7.09 14.84 -5.31
N GLN A 52 8.28 14.27 -5.24
CA GLN A 52 8.86 13.47 -6.33
C GLN A 52 7.98 12.25 -6.66
N PHE A 53 7.46 11.55 -5.65
CA PHE A 53 6.57 10.41 -5.86
C PHE A 53 5.24 10.80 -6.53
N ASN A 54 4.66 11.94 -6.11
CA ASN A 54 3.45 12.47 -6.74
C ASN A 54 3.69 12.87 -8.19
N GLN A 55 4.86 13.43 -8.52
CA GLN A 55 5.25 13.73 -9.89
C GLN A 55 5.32 12.46 -10.74
N VAL A 56 5.96 11.40 -10.26
CA VAL A 56 6.02 10.11 -10.97
C VAL A 56 4.62 9.53 -11.19
N ILE A 57 3.74 9.57 -10.18
CA ILE A 57 2.34 9.14 -10.35
C ILE A 57 1.61 9.97 -11.42
N PHE A 58 1.83 11.28 -11.43
CA PHE A 58 1.22 12.18 -12.40
C PHE A 58 1.68 11.85 -13.83
N ASP A 59 2.98 11.65 -14.03
CA ASP A 59 3.56 11.32 -15.33
C ASP A 59 3.00 9.98 -15.85
N ILE A 60 2.92 8.95 -15.00
CA ILE A 60 2.31 7.66 -15.35
C ILE A 60 0.83 7.84 -15.77
N ARG A 61 0.05 8.63 -15.04
CA ARG A 61 -1.36 8.88 -15.39
C ARG A 61 -1.49 9.57 -16.74
N LYS A 62 -0.63 10.55 -17.01
CA LYS A 62 -0.60 11.27 -18.28
C LYS A 62 -0.25 10.34 -19.43
N GLU A 63 0.75 9.48 -19.27
CA GLU A 63 1.11 8.48 -20.27
C GLU A 63 -0.04 7.50 -20.55
N LEU A 64 -0.74 7.04 -19.51
CA LEU A 64 -1.92 6.18 -19.66
C LEU A 64 -3.05 6.89 -20.42
N GLU A 65 -3.31 8.17 -20.13
CA GLU A 65 -4.31 8.97 -20.82
C GLU A 65 -3.96 9.14 -22.31
N ASP A 66 -2.70 9.43 -22.62
CA ASP A 66 -2.20 9.54 -23.99
C ASP A 66 -2.33 8.22 -24.76
N ILE A 67 -1.99 7.10 -24.13
CA ILE A 67 -2.16 5.75 -24.71
C ILE A 67 -3.63 5.48 -24.99
N ASN A 68 -4.51 5.76 -24.02
CA ASN A 68 -5.94 5.53 -24.16
C ASN A 68 -6.57 6.42 -25.26
N GLY A 69 -6.13 7.67 -25.37
CA GLY A 69 -6.54 8.58 -26.44
C GLY A 69 -6.14 8.07 -27.83
N LYS A 70 -4.89 7.58 -27.96
CA LYS A 70 -4.41 6.95 -29.20
C LYS A 70 -5.20 5.67 -29.54
N PHE A 71 -5.46 4.83 -28.55
CA PHE A 71 -6.25 3.61 -28.72
C PHE A 71 -7.67 3.91 -29.21
N ASN A 72 -8.37 4.84 -28.56
CA ASN A 72 -9.72 5.24 -28.97
C ASN A 72 -9.75 5.82 -30.38
N SER A 73 -8.76 6.62 -30.75
CA SER A 73 -8.63 7.16 -32.12
C SER A 73 -8.49 6.05 -33.16
N ILE A 74 -7.70 5.00 -32.86
CA ILE A 74 -7.53 3.83 -33.74
C ILE A 74 -8.85 3.04 -33.84
N VAL A 75 -9.57 2.84 -32.74
CA VAL A 75 -10.87 2.16 -32.73
C VAL A 75 -11.89 2.92 -33.58
N GLU A 76 -11.95 4.24 -33.46
CA GLU A 76 -12.85 5.08 -34.27
C GLU A 76 -12.52 5.04 -35.77
N MET A 77 -11.23 5.06 -36.14
CA MET A 77 -10.82 4.93 -37.54
C MET A 77 -11.22 3.56 -38.12
N ASN A 78 -11.03 2.47 -37.37
CA ASN A 78 -11.44 1.13 -37.82
C ASN A 78 -12.95 0.98 -37.94
N LYS A 79 -13.73 1.66 -37.08
CA LYS A 79 -15.20 1.67 -37.16
C LYS A 79 -15.69 2.34 -38.44
N LYS A 80 -15.10 3.48 -38.83
CA LYS A 80 -15.43 4.18 -40.09
C LYS A 80 -15.07 3.38 -41.35
N ASN A 81 -14.01 2.57 -41.29
CA ASN A 81 -13.56 1.79 -42.44
C ASN A 81 -14.41 0.54 -42.71
N ASN A 82 -15.22 0.09 -41.74
CA ASN A 82 -16.11 -1.08 -41.88
C ASN A 82 -17.56 -0.71 -42.27
N GLU A 83 -17.88 0.56 -42.52
CA GLU A 83 -19.23 1.02 -42.93
C GLU A 83 -19.41 1.16 -44.45
N ILE A 84 -18.60 0.48 -45.28
CA ILE A 84 -18.78 0.46 -46.74
C ILE A 84 -19.06 -0.96 -47.22
N THR A 85 -20.29 -1.15 -47.72
CA THR A 85 -20.88 -2.27 -48.48
C THR A 85 -21.55 -3.40 -47.67
N VAL A 86 -22.82 -3.19 -47.30
CA VAL A 86 -23.85 -4.23 -47.47
C VAL A 86 -25.08 -3.58 -48.08
N GLU A 87 -25.32 -3.92 -49.33
CA GLU A 87 -26.51 -3.59 -50.12
C GLU A 87 -27.77 -4.11 -49.41
N LYS A 88 -28.80 -3.28 -49.39
CA LYS A 88 -30.09 -3.48 -48.76
C LYS A 88 -30.76 -4.76 -49.30
N VAL A 89 -30.85 -5.80 -48.47
CA VAL A 89 -31.78 -6.93 -48.70
C VAL A 89 -32.80 -6.92 -47.58
N GLU A 90 -34.01 -6.49 -47.91
CA GLU A 90 -35.19 -6.62 -47.06
C GLU A 90 -35.59 -8.11 -47.00
N THR A 91 -35.69 -8.70 -45.81
CA THR A 91 -36.45 -9.95 -45.64
C THR A 91 -37.02 -10.08 -44.22
N TYR A 92 -38.21 -10.66 -44.19
CA TYR A 92 -39.27 -10.65 -43.19
C TYR A 92 -38.96 -11.30 -41.82
N ASP A 93 -39.75 -10.85 -40.84
CA ASP A 93 -39.90 -11.33 -39.46
C ASP A 93 -39.73 -12.83 -39.19
N LYS A 94 -39.13 -13.10 -38.01
CA LYS A 94 -39.26 -14.22 -37.05
C LYS A 94 -38.01 -15.09 -36.81
N ILE A 95 -37.95 -15.57 -35.56
CA ILE A 95 -37.02 -16.53 -34.90
C ILE A 95 -35.96 -15.80 -34.06
N GLU A 96 -36.26 -15.45 -32.80
CA GLU A 96 -36.24 -16.31 -31.59
C GLU A 96 -34.81 -16.60 -31.09
N ASP A 97 -34.56 -16.09 -29.87
CA ASP A 97 -33.53 -16.45 -28.91
C ASP A 97 -32.17 -16.95 -29.42
N ASN A 98 -31.20 -16.03 -29.46
CA ASN A 98 -29.85 -16.34 -29.00
C ASN A 98 -29.16 -15.10 -28.44
N LYS A 99 -29.42 -14.85 -27.14
CA LYS A 99 -28.50 -14.06 -26.31
C LYS A 99 -27.16 -14.81 -26.26
N SER A 100 -26.29 -14.51 -27.22
CA SER A 100 -24.86 -14.72 -27.08
C SER A 100 -24.38 -13.89 -25.90
N LYS A 101 -24.37 -14.53 -24.72
CA LYS A 101 -23.58 -14.11 -23.56
C LYS A 101 -22.13 -14.03 -24.02
N ILE A 102 -21.66 -12.83 -24.32
CA ILE A 102 -20.24 -12.56 -24.46
C ILE A 102 -19.67 -12.60 -23.04
N ASN A 103 -18.74 -13.52 -22.84
CA ASN A 103 -18.14 -13.91 -21.57
C ASN A 103 -17.52 -12.73 -20.83
N THR A 104 -18.15 -12.29 -19.75
CA THR A 104 -17.54 -11.45 -18.70
C THR A 104 -17.58 -12.14 -17.33
N GLU A 105 -17.71 -13.48 -17.31
CA GLU A 105 -17.79 -14.28 -16.07
C GLU A 105 -16.48 -15.01 -15.72
N ALA A 106 -15.49 -15.03 -16.62
CA ALA A 106 -14.25 -15.80 -16.42
C ALA A 106 -13.33 -15.21 -15.33
N ASP A 107 -13.23 -13.89 -15.22
CA ASP A 107 -12.28 -13.27 -14.30
C ASP A 107 -12.76 -13.26 -12.84
N GLN A 108 -14.06 -13.08 -12.60
CA GLN A 108 -14.63 -13.16 -11.24
C GLN A 108 -14.67 -14.58 -10.69
N PHE A 109 -14.82 -15.60 -11.55
CA PHE A 109 -14.76 -16.99 -11.13
C PHE A 109 -13.33 -17.38 -10.74
N SER A 110 -12.32 -16.91 -11.48
CA SER A 110 -10.89 -17.21 -11.20
C SER A 110 -10.43 -16.70 -9.83
N ASN A 111 -10.88 -15.52 -9.40
CA ASN A 111 -10.48 -14.94 -8.13
C ASN A 111 -11.11 -15.68 -6.93
N ASN A 112 -12.37 -16.10 -7.05
CA ASN A 112 -13.02 -16.88 -5.99
C ASN A 112 -12.38 -18.27 -5.82
N ILE A 113 -11.93 -18.90 -6.92
CA ILE A 113 -11.21 -20.18 -6.85
C ILE A 113 -9.91 -20.02 -6.06
N LYS A 114 -9.12 -18.98 -6.35
CA LYS A 114 -7.84 -18.73 -5.65
C LYS A 114 -8.05 -18.47 -4.15
N ILE A 115 -9.10 -17.76 -3.76
CA ILE A 115 -9.42 -17.50 -2.34
C ILE A 115 -9.76 -18.80 -1.60
N ASN A 116 -10.56 -19.68 -2.21
CA ASN A 116 -10.94 -20.96 -1.61
C ASN A 116 -9.75 -21.91 -1.49
N GLU A 117 -8.91 -22.00 -2.52
CA GLU A 117 -7.69 -22.83 -2.48
C GLU A 117 -6.72 -22.37 -1.38
N ILE A 118 -6.53 -21.06 -1.22
CA ILE A 118 -5.71 -20.50 -0.14
C ILE A 118 -6.32 -20.82 1.23
N SER A 119 -7.65 -20.71 1.37
CA SER A 119 -8.38 -21.08 2.60
C SER A 119 -8.16 -22.53 2.99
N ASP A 120 -8.22 -23.45 2.02
CA ASP A 120 -8.05 -24.87 2.26
C ASP A 120 -6.60 -25.22 2.61
N LEU A 121 -5.61 -24.58 1.97
CA LEU A 121 -4.20 -24.78 2.30
C LEU A 121 -3.84 -24.22 3.68
N ILE A 122 -4.42 -23.08 4.08
CA ILE A 122 -4.25 -22.53 5.44
C ILE A 122 -4.85 -23.48 6.49
N LYS A 123 -6.04 -24.04 6.23
CA LYS A 123 -6.68 -25.03 7.12
C LYS A 123 -5.88 -26.33 7.22
N GLN A 124 -5.19 -26.73 6.14
CA GLN A 124 -4.28 -27.88 6.12
C GLN A 124 -2.95 -27.60 6.84
N GLY A 125 -2.71 -26.38 7.31
CA GLY A 125 -1.53 -26.01 8.10
C GLY A 125 -0.29 -25.69 7.27
N PHE A 126 -0.43 -25.43 5.96
CA PHE A 126 0.70 -25.01 5.13
C PHE A 126 1.19 -23.61 5.51
N SER A 127 2.50 -23.39 5.39
CA SER A 127 3.10 -22.07 5.61
C SER A 127 2.73 -21.11 4.47
N ILE A 128 2.77 -19.81 4.76
CA ILE A 128 2.46 -18.75 3.79
C ILE A 128 3.43 -18.82 2.59
N GLU A 129 4.68 -19.18 2.88
CA GLU A 129 5.74 -19.46 1.91
C GLU A 129 5.36 -20.59 0.94
N ASP A 130 4.89 -21.72 1.47
CA ASP A 130 4.54 -22.89 0.68
C ASP A 130 3.33 -22.62 -0.21
N ILE A 131 2.36 -21.86 0.31
CA ILE A 131 1.16 -21.46 -0.43
C ILE A 131 1.54 -20.51 -1.57
N ALA A 132 2.38 -19.51 -1.29
CA ALA A 132 2.87 -18.57 -2.29
C ALA A 132 3.63 -19.30 -3.43
N GLY A 133 4.47 -20.26 -3.07
CA GLY A 133 5.20 -21.09 -4.03
C GLY A 133 4.30 -22.01 -4.86
N LYS A 134 3.30 -22.64 -4.23
CA LYS A 134 2.40 -23.61 -4.89
C LYS A 134 1.40 -22.95 -5.83
N LEU A 135 0.90 -21.78 -5.48
CA LEU A 135 -0.10 -21.03 -6.26
C LEU A 135 0.53 -19.95 -7.15
N ASN A 136 1.85 -19.79 -7.11
CA ASN A 136 2.60 -18.76 -7.85
C ASN A 136 2.04 -17.35 -7.63
N ILE A 137 1.69 -17.04 -6.38
CA ILE A 137 1.13 -15.77 -5.92
C ILE A 137 2.07 -15.11 -4.92
N GLY A 138 2.00 -13.79 -4.80
CA GLY A 138 2.85 -13.05 -3.88
C GLY A 138 2.53 -13.38 -2.42
N LYS A 139 3.56 -13.43 -1.55
CA LYS A 139 3.35 -13.61 -0.10
C LYS A 139 2.39 -12.57 0.49
N GLY A 140 2.46 -11.33 -0.01
CA GLY A 140 1.55 -10.26 0.37
C GLY A 140 0.10 -10.52 -0.04
N GLU A 141 -0.14 -11.14 -1.20
CA GLU A 141 -1.49 -11.51 -1.67
C GLU A 141 -2.08 -12.63 -0.81
N VAL A 142 -1.28 -13.64 -0.45
CA VAL A 142 -1.70 -14.69 0.50
C VAL A 142 -2.08 -14.08 1.85
N LEU A 143 -1.29 -13.13 2.33
CA LEU A 143 -1.53 -12.46 3.61
C LEU A 143 -2.81 -11.60 3.58
N LEU A 144 -3.00 -10.83 2.50
CA LEU A 144 -4.22 -10.04 2.28
C LEU A 144 -5.47 -10.92 2.25
N ILE A 145 -5.42 -12.06 1.56
CA ILE A 145 -6.55 -12.98 1.48
C ILE A 145 -6.83 -13.62 2.84
N LYS A 146 -5.78 -14.01 3.57
CA LYS A 146 -5.91 -14.49 4.95
C LYS A 146 -6.60 -13.46 5.85
N GLU A 147 -6.15 -12.22 5.84
CA GLU A 147 -6.67 -11.19 6.76
C GLU A 147 -8.08 -10.69 6.41
N LEU A 148 -8.41 -10.60 5.11
CA LEU A 148 -9.66 -9.98 4.66
C LEU A 148 -10.79 -10.98 4.39
N TYR A 149 -10.45 -12.22 4.01
CA TYR A 149 -11.44 -13.21 3.56
C TYR A 149 -11.53 -14.45 4.46
N ILE A 150 -10.49 -14.77 5.24
CA ILE A 150 -10.41 -15.98 6.07
C ILE A 150 -10.27 -15.55 7.52
N LYS A 151 -11.38 -15.11 8.11
CA LYS A 151 -11.44 -14.66 9.50
C LYS A 151 -11.29 -15.80 10.50
#